data_AF-A0A965XA42-F1
#
_entry.id   AF-A0A965XA42-F1
#
_cell.length_a   1.000
_cell.length_b   1.000
_cell.length_c   1.000
_cell.angle_alpha   90.00
_cell.angle_beta   90.00
_cell.angle_gamma   90.00
#
_symmetry.space_group_name_H-M   'P 1'
#
loop_
_entity.id
_entity.type
_entity.pdbx_description
1 polymer ?
#
loop_
_entity_poly.entity_id
_entity_poly.type
_entity_poly.pdbx_seq_one_letter_code
_entity_poly.pdbx_strand_id
1 'polypeptide(L)' 'LTGIIAGMLAQGYSPVESSISGVYLHGLAGDLALSSQSEESLLPSDLIQNLGNAFTTIRKS' A
#
# COMPACT_ATOMS: atom_id res chain seq x y z
N LEU A 1 0.75 5.29 5.21
CA LEU A 1 -0.59 4.82 5.62
C LEU A 1 -1.67 5.90 5.53
N THR A 2 -1.63 6.99 6.31
CA THR A 2 -2.70 8.00 6.35
C THR A 2 -3.12 8.53 4.98
N GLY A 3 -2.17 8.91 4.12
CA GLY A 3 -2.48 9.38 2.78
C GLY A 3 -3.16 8.34 1.88
N ILE A 4 -2.86 7.05 2.08
CA ILE A 4 -3.51 5.94 1.35
C ILE A 4 -4.97 5.86 1.76
N ILE A 5 -5.25 5.78 3.07
CA ILE A 5 -6.62 5.72 3.60
C ILE A 5 -7.40 6.98 3.22
N ALA A 6 -6.80 8.17 3.37
CA ALA A 6 -7.43 9.43 3.00
C ALA A 6 -7.76 9.52 1.50
N GLY A 7 -6.86 9.03 0.63
CA GLY A 7 -7.10 8.96 -0.80
C GLY A 7 -8.25 8.00 -1.17
N MET A 8 -8.42 6.91 -0.42
CA MET A 8 -9.56 6.00 -0.59
C MET A 8 -10.87 6.64 -0.11
N LEU A 9 -10.86 7.28 1.06
CA LEU A 9 -12.01 8.04 1.54
C LEU A 9 -12.43 9.12 0.54
N ALA A 10 -11.47 9.84 -0.05
CA ALA A 10 -11.73 10.85 -1.06
C ALA A 10 -12.34 10.29 -2.36
N GLN A 11 -12.15 9.00 -2.63
CA GLN A 11 -12.77 8.29 -3.76
C GLN A 11 -14.18 7.76 -3.44
N GLY A 12 -14.67 7.93 -2.22
CA GLY A 12 -16.03 7.55 -1.81
C GLY A 12 -16.17 6.17 -1.17
N TYR A 13 -15.05 5.49 -0.86
CA TYR A 13 -15.08 4.25 -0.09
C TYR A 13 -15.54 4.51 1.35
N SER A 14 -16.22 3.54 1.98
CA SER A 14 -16.59 3.69 3.39
C SER A 14 -15.35 3.75 4.30
N PRO A 15 -15.45 4.30 5.51
CA PRO A 15 -14.32 4.31 6.45
C PRO A 15 -13.75 2.93 6.76
N VAL A 16 -14.61 1.91 6.84
CA VAL A 16 -14.20 0.53 7.11
C VAL A 16 -13.45 -0.04 5.91
N GLU A 17 -13.99 0.07 4.70
CA GLU A 17 -13.32 -0.40 3.46
C GLU A 17 -12.00 0.32 3.24
N SER A 18 -11.98 1.65 3.39
CA SER A 18 -10.77 2.47 3.25
C SER A 18 -9.68 2.04 4.23
N SER A 19 -10.06 1.72 5.46
CA SER A 19 -9.11 1.27 6.49
C SER A 19 -8.56 -0.12 6.16
N ILE A 20 -9.43 -1.08 5.85
CA ILE A 20 -9.03 -2.46 5.54
C ILE A 20 -8.14 -2.49 4.30
N SER A 21 -8.62 -1.94 3.18
CA SER A 21 -7.90 -1.95 1.92
C SER A 21 -6.63 -1.09 1.99
N GLY A 22 -6.67 0.06 2.66
CA GLY A 22 -5.51 0.95 2.79
C GLY A 22 -4.38 0.33 3.63
N VAL A 23 -4.71 -0.37 4.73
CA VAL A 23 -3.72 -1.10 5.54
C VAL A 23 -3.16 -2.28 4.75
N TYR A 24 -4.01 -3.05 4.06
CA TYR A 24 -3.57 -4.18 3.26
C TYR A 24 -2.64 -3.74 2.11
N LEU A 25 -3.02 -2.71 1.34
CA LEU A 25 -2.20 -2.13 0.29
C LEU A 25 -0.87 -1.59 0.81
N HIS A 26 -0.87 -0.98 2.00
CA HIS A 26 0.35 -0.49 2.64
C HIS A 26 1.31 -1.63 2.97
N GLY A 27 0.83 -2.72 3.58
CA GLY A 27 1.63 -3.91 3.88
C GLY A 27 2.18 -4.56 2.62
N LEU A 28 1.30 -4.82 1.64
CA LEU A 28 1.69 -5.43 0.37
C LEU A 28 2.74 -4.60 -0.39
N ALA A 29 2.63 -3.27 -0.37
CA ALA A 29 3.65 -2.40 -0.97
C ALA A 29 5.01 -2.49 -0.24
N GLY A 30 5.00 -2.68 1.08
CA GLY A 30 6.19 -2.97 1.88
C GLY A 30 6.81 -4.31 1.48
N ASP A 31 6.02 -5.37 1.44
CA ASP A 31 6.47 -6.72 1.07
C ASP A 31 7.11 -6.75 -0.33
N LEU A 32 6.52 -6.03 -1.28
CA LEU A 32 7.07 -5.90 -2.63
C LEU A 32 8.40 -5.14 -2.65
N ALA A 33 8.56 -4.12 -1.81
CA ALA A 33 9.81 -3.36 -1.71
C ALA A 33 10.97 -4.21 -1.15
N LEU A 34 10.69 -5.24 -0.35
CA LEU A 34 11.68 -6.17 0.19
C LEU A 34 12.25 -7.15 -0.86
N SER A 35 11.71 -7.17 -2.08
CA SER A 35 12.29 -7.96 -3.17
C SER A 35 13.70 -7.52 -3.57
N SER A 36 14.11 -6.29 -3.21
CA SER A 36 15.40 -5.70 -3.57
C SER A 36 16.24 -5.21 -2.40
N GLN A 37 15.77 -5.35 -1.16
CA GLN A 37 16.48 -4.86 0.04
C GLN A 37 16.04 -5.60 1.32
N SER A 38 16.69 -5.33 2.46
CA SER A 38 16.33 -5.94 3.74
C SER A 38 15.21 -5.19 4.46
N GLU A 39 14.62 -5.82 5.47
CA GLU A 39 13.57 -5.20 6.30
C GLU A 39 14.11 -4.01 7.09
N GLU A 40 15.34 -4.11 7.59
CA GLU A 40 15.97 -3.07 8.39
C GLU A 40 16.31 -1.81 7.58
N SER A 41 16.50 -1.94 6.27
CA SER A 41 16.77 -0.80 5.38
C SER A 41 15.50 -0.20 4.77
N LEU A 42 14.33 -0.81 4.97
CA LEU A 42 13.09 -0.40 4.33
C LEU A 42 12.69 1.02 4.75
N LEU A 43 12.62 1.93 3.78
CA LEU A 43 12.17 3.30 3.99
C LEU A 43 10.71 3.48 3.54
N PRO A 44 9.99 4.47 4.12
CA PRO A 44 8.67 4.85 3.62
C PRO A 44 8.64 5.22 2.14
N SER A 45 9.75 5.76 1.59
CA SER A 45 9.86 6.09 0.16
C SER A 45 9.78 4.86 -0.73
N ASP A 46 10.37 3.73 -0.31
CA ASP A 46 10.44 2.51 -1.11
C ASP A 46 9.07 1.85 -1.20
N LEU A 47 8.32 1.93 -0.12
CA LEU A 47 6.91 1.54 -0.07
C LEU A 47 6.06 2.38 -1.02
N ILE A 48 6.22 3.71 -1.00
CA ILE A 48 5.47 4.60 -1.90
C ILE A 48 5.80 4.33 -3.37
N GLN A 49 7.07 4.06 -3.69
CA GLN A 49 7.48 3.64 -5.04
C GLN A 49 6.84 2.31 -5.47
N ASN A 50 6.55 1.41 -4.53
CA ASN A 50 5.93 0.11 -4.78
C ASN A 50 4.39 0.10 -4.66
N LEU A 51 3.76 1.21 -4.27
CA LEU A 51 2.30 1.26 -4.10
C LEU A 51 1.54 0.94 -5.41
N GLY A 52 2.05 1.40 -6.56
CA GLY A 52 1.48 1.06 -7.87
C GLY A 52 1.58 -0.44 -8.22
N ASN A 53 2.67 -1.08 -7.79
CA ASN A 53 2.86 -2.52 -7.96
C ASN A 53 1.85 -3.29 -7.10
N ALA A 54 1.61 -2.88 -5.84
CA ALA A 54 0.61 -3.50 -4.98
C ALA A 54 -0.81 -3.49 -5.61
N PHE A 55 -1.23 -2.36 -6.19
CA PHE A 55 -2.50 -2.28 -6.93
C PHE A 55 -2.54 -3.19 -8.18
N THR A 56 -1.40 -3.38 -8.83
CA THR A 56 -1.30 -4.24 -10.02
C THR A 56 -1.40 -5.72 -9.63
N THR A 57 -0.77 -6.12 -8.52
CA THR A 57 -0.83 -7.47 -7.97
C THR A 57 -2.26 -7.89 -7.64
N ILE A 58 -3.02 -7.03 -6.94
CA ILE A 58 -4.41 -7.31 -6.57
C ILE A 58 -5.31 -7.45 -7.81
N ARG A 59 -5.11 -6.62 -8.85
CA ARG A 59 -5.92 -6.67 -10.08
C ARG A 59 -5.68 -7.91 -10.96
N LYS A 60 -4.55 -8.60 -10.76
CA LYS A 60 -4.19 -9.82 -11.47
C LYS A 60 -4.59 -11.10 -10.73
N SER A 61 -5.10 -10.97 -9.51
CA SER A 61 -5.60 -12.07 -8.67
C SER A 61 -7.07 -12.33 -8.97
#